data_AF-A0A7W5X2J6-F1
#
_entry.id   AF-A0A7W5X2J6-F1
#
_cell.length_a   1.000
_cell.length_b   1.000
_cell.length_c   1.000
_cell.angle_alpha   90.00
_cell.angle_beta   90.00
_cell.angle_gamma   90.00
#
_symmetry.space_group_name_H-M   'P 1'
#
loop_
_entity.id
_entity.type
_entity.pdbx_description
1 polymer ?
#
loop_
_entity_poly.entity_id
_entity_poly.type
_entity_poly.pdbx_seq_one_letter_code
_entity_poly.pdbx_strand_id
1 'polypeptide(L)'
;MAWTALQRQYAGRLTGAELDHLFACLVYGVTSPAYAEREPALHFDICRALVAMKLPADRADAALHTVPEPTQPWVVDAREQIESQAIRMGHTLQEMHNFDDDAGADADQGALGRSSNSEEKAA
;
A
#
# COMPACT_ATOMS: atom_id res chain seq x y z
N MET A 1 23.65 -16.00 11.52
CA MET A 1 23.68 -15.89 13.00
C MET A 1 22.56 -14.99 13.53
N ALA A 2 22.36 -13.77 13.02
CA ALA A 2 21.29 -12.87 13.47
C ALA A 2 19.85 -13.39 13.19
N TRP A 3 19.59 -13.91 11.97
CA TRP A 3 18.27 -14.47 11.60
C TRP A 3 17.85 -15.63 12.50
N THR A 4 18.78 -16.55 12.80
CA THR A 4 18.53 -17.68 13.70
C THR A 4 18.28 -17.23 15.14
N ALA A 5 18.96 -16.18 15.61
CA ALA A 5 18.70 -15.59 16.92
C ALA A 5 17.32 -14.91 16.98
N LEU A 6 16.94 -14.19 15.93
CA LEU A 6 15.60 -13.59 15.79
C LEU A 6 14.50 -14.66 15.74
N GLN A 7 14.67 -15.71 14.94
CA GLN A 7 13.74 -16.84 14.94
C GLN A 7 13.69 -17.50 16.32
N ARG A 8 14.81 -17.70 17.01
CA ARG A 8 14.79 -18.30 18.35
C ARG A 8 14.09 -17.41 19.39
N GLN A 9 14.20 -16.09 19.23
CA GLN A 9 13.65 -15.13 20.17
C GLN A 9 12.18 -14.81 19.91
N TYR A 10 11.71 -14.92 18.66
CA TYR A 10 10.37 -14.47 18.27
C TYR A 10 9.54 -15.50 17.48
N ALA A 11 10.16 -16.54 16.90
CA ALA A 11 9.39 -17.60 16.24
C ALA A 11 8.56 -18.36 17.30
N GLY A 12 7.26 -18.49 17.02
CA GLY A 12 6.30 -19.11 17.93
C GLY A 12 5.75 -18.17 19.01
N ARG A 13 6.16 -16.90 19.07
CA ARG A 13 5.54 -15.90 19.95
C ARG A 13 4.32 -15.20 19.35
N LEU A 14 4.10 -15.39 18.05
CA LEU A 14 2.92 -14.92 17.35
C LEU A 14 2.21 -16.14 16.76
N THR A 15 0.90 -16.15 16.91
CA THR A 15 0.02 -17.04 16.17
C THR A 15 -0.03 -16.65 14.69
N GLY A 16 -0.50 -17.58 13.85
CA GLY A 16 -0.77 -17.27 12.45
C GLY A 16 -1.77 -16.12 12.29
N ALA A 17 -2.81 -16.07 13.14
CA ALA A 17 -3.82 -15.02 13.12
C ALA A 17 -3.24 -13.64 13.48
N GLU A 18 -2.35 -13.56 14.49
CA GLU A 18 -1.67 -12.30 14.80
C GLU A 18 -0.77 -11.84 13.65
N LEU A 19 -0.04 -12.75 13.01
CA LEU A 19 0.77 -12.40 11.84
C LEU A 19 -0.08 -11.90 10.66
N ASP A 20 -1.22 -12.56 10.40
CA ASP A 20 -2.14 -12.16 9.33
C ASP A 20 -2.75 -10.79 9.61
N HIS A 21 -3.14 -10.54 10.86
CA HIS A 21 -3.70 -9.25 11.26
C HIS A 21 -2.65 -8.13 11.21
N LEU A 22 -1.40 -8.39 11.61
CA LEU A 22 -0.29 -7.45 11.43
C LEU A 22 -0.06 -7.11 9.95
N PHE A 23 -0.20 -8.10 9.06
CA PHE A 23 -0.14 -7.86 7.62
C PHE A 23 -1.34 -7.02 7.13
N ALA A 24 -2.54 -7.22 7.67
CA ALA A 24 -3.69 -6.36 7.39
C ALA A 24 -3.45 -4.90 7.84
N CYS A 25 -2.86 -4.67 9.02
CA CYS A 25 -2.46 -3.33 9.49
C CYS A 25 -1.46 -2.67 8.54
N LEU A 26 -0.47 -3.43 8.04
CA LEU A 26 0.49 -2.95 7.04
C LEU A 26 -0.23 -2.51 5.75
N VAL A 27 -1.11 -3.36 5.22
CA VAL A 27 -1.87 -3.07 3.99
C VAL A 27 -2.79 -1.87 4.18
N TYR A 28 -3.47 -1.78 5.31
CA TYR A 28 -4.30 -0.63 5.65
C TYR A 28 -3.45 0.66 5.68
N GLY A 29 -2.36 0.67 6.43
CA GLY A 29 -1.50 1.84 6.54
C GLY A 29 -0.90 2.28 5.19
N VAL A 30 -0.42 1.34 4.35
CA VAL A 30 0.20 1.70 3.06
C VAL A 30 -0.81 2.29 2.06
N THR A 31 -2.07 1.92 2.18
CA THR A 31 -3.15 2.39 1.29
C THR A 31 -3.82 3.65 1.79
N SER A 32 -3.79 3.92 3.10
CA SER A 32 -4.45 5.08 3.71
C SER A 32 -4.14 6.42 3.03
N PRO A 33 -2.88 6.78 2.70
CA PRO A 33 -2.59 8.07 2.03
C PRO A 33 -3.35 8.31 0.71
N ALA A 34 -3.65 7.24 -0.05
CA ALA A 34 -4.34 7.36 -1.33
C ALA A 34 -5.86 7.15 -1.24
N TYR A 35 -6.33 6.41 -0.21
CA TYR A 35 -7.71 5.90 -0.16
C TYR A 35 -8.50 6.27 1.11
N ALA A 36 -7.86 6.69 2.21
CA ALA A 36 -8.55 6.93 3.49
C ALA A 36 -9.57 8.08 3.42
N GLU A 37 -9.36 9.07 2.56
CA GLU A 37 -10.30 10.18 2.34
C GLU A 37 -11.38 9.86 1.30
N ARG A 38 -11.32 8.67 0.68
CA ARG A 38 -12.31 8.20 -0.31
C ARG A 38 -13.44 7.43 0.37
N GLU A 39 -14.28 6.79 -0.45
CA GLU A 39 -15.36 5.93 0.06
C GLU A 39 -14.78 4.77 0.90
N PRO A 40 -15.25 4.56 2.15
CA PRO A 40 -14.73 3.47 2.99
C PRO A 40 -14.84 2.09 2.36
N ALA A 41 -15.91 1.84 1.57
CA ALA A 41 -16.09 0.58 0.86
C ALA A 41 -15.00 0.36 -0.19
N LEU A 42 -14.61 1.42 -0.92
CA LEU A 42 -13.51 1.37 -1.89
C LEU A 42 -12.19 1.05 -1.20
N HIS A 43 -11.85 1.75 -0.10
CA HIS A 43 -10.61 1.49 0.63
C HIS A 43 -10.56 0.06 1.17
N PHE A 44 -11.69 -0.41 1.73
CA PHE A 44 -11.82 -1.80 2.18
C PHE A 44 -11.61 -2.80 1.04
N ASP A 45 -12.20 -2.58 -0.14
CA ASP A 45 -12.02 -3.46 -1.29
C ASP A 45 -10.58 -3.53 -1.78
N ILE A 46 -9.87 -2.40 -1.77
CA ILE A 46 -8.43 -2.35 -2.08
C ILE A 46 -7.64 -3.14 -1.04
N CYS A 47 -7.89 -2.92 0.26
CA CYS A 47 -7.25 -3.68 1.33
C CYS A 47 -7.49 -5.19 1.16
N ARG A 48 -8.73 -5.59 0.87
CA ARG A 48 -9.11 -6.98 0.62
C ARG A 48 -8.34 -7.58 -0.54
N ALA A 49 -8.28 -6.89 -1.68
CA ALA A 49 -7.55 -7.35 -2.86
C ALA A 49 -6.05 -7.52 -2.56
N LEU A 50 -5.43 -6.59 -1.84
CA LEU A 50 -4.01 -6.63 -1.50
C LEU A 50 -3.68 -7.74 -0.49
N VAL A 51 -4.52 -7.94 0.53
CA VAL A 51 -4.33 -9.02 1.52
C VAL A 51 -4.46 -10.40 0.84
N ALA A 52 -5.44 -10.56 -0.05
CA ALA A 52 -5.68 -11.80 -0.77
C ALA A 52 -4.55 -12.21 -1.74
N MET A 53 -3.65 -11.30 -2.09
CA MET A 53 -2.45 -11.65 -2.87
C MET A 53 -1.44 -12.50 -2.09
N LYS A 54 -1.51 -12.51 -0.75
CA LYS A 54 -0.58 -13.25 0.11
C LYS A 54 -1.26 -14.31 0.98
N LEU A 55 -2.51 -14.09 1.36
CA LEU A 55 -3.23 -14.99 2.25
C LEU A 55 -4.31 -15.78 1.50
N PRO A 56 -4.52 -17.07 1.84
CA PRO A 56 -5.72 -17.80 1.46
C PRO A 56 -7.00 -17.05 1.86
N ALA A 57 -8.08 -17.26 1.13
CA ALA A 57 -9.32 -16.47 1.27
C ALA A 57 -9.88 -16.46 2.71
N ASP A 58 -9.91 -17.62 3.37
CA ASP A 58 -10.37 -17.77 4.76
C ASP A 58 -9.54 -16.95 5.75
N ARG A 59 -8.21 -16.93 5.56
CA ARG A 59 -7.30 -16.16 6.41
C ARG A 59 -7.33 -14.67 6.10
N ALA A 60 -7.49 -14.30 4.83
CA ALA A 60 -7.65 -12.91 4.42
C ALA A 60 -8.90 -12.28 5.04
N ASP A 61 -10.05 -12.98 4.94
CA ASP A 61 -11.29 -12.53 5.55
C ASP A 61 -11.17 -12.41 7.07
N ALA A 62 -10.58 -13.42 7.73
CA ALA A 62 -10.37 -13.37 9.17
C ALA A 62 -9.47 -12.20 9.60
N ALA A 63 -8.37 -11.95 8.87
CA ALA A 63 -7.42 -10.87 9.18
C ALA A 63 -8.02 -9.47 9.08
N LEU A 64 -8.97 -9.28 8.17
CA LEU A 64 -9.63 -7.99 7.89
C LEU A 64 -10.83 -7.72 8.81
N HIS A 65 -11.51 -8.77 9.28
CA HIS A 65 -12.75 -8.61 10.07
C HIS A 65 -12.56 -8.86 11.55
N THR A 66 -11.45 -9.48 11.98
CA THR A 66 -11.22 -9.85 13.38
C THR A 66 -9.85 -9.40 13.85
N VAL A 67 -9.83 -8.73 15.00
CA VAL A 67 -8.61 -8.42 15.74
C VAL A 67 -8.34 -9.58 16.71
N PRO A 68 -7.26 -10.35 16.54
CA PRO A 68 -6.94 -11.45 17.45
C PRO A 68 -6.53 -10.91 18.83
N GLU A 69 -6.84 -11.67 19.89
CA GLU A 69 -6.35 -11.38 21.23
C GLU A 69 -4.81 -11.47 21.23
N PRO A 70 -4.09 -10.43 21.69
CA PRO A 70 -2.63 -10.45 21.70
C PRO A 70 -2.11 -11.52 22.64
N THR A 71 -1.27 -12.41 22.12
CA THR A 71 -0.57 -13.42 22.93
C THR A 71 0.53 -12.83 23.79
N GLN A 72 0.99 -11.63 23.45
CA GLN A 72 1.99 -10.88 24.19
C GLN A 72 1.61 -9.39 24.24
N PRO A 73 1.90 -8.68 25.34
CA PRO A 73 1.51 -7.26 25.48
C PRO A 73 2.05 -6.36 24.36
N TRP A 74 3.27 -6.60 23.89
CA TRP A 74 3.91 -5.80 22.84
C TRP A 74 3.25 -5.92 21.47
N VAL A 75 2.36 -6.90 21.25
CA VAL A 75 1.68 -7.11 19.95
C VAL A 75 0.73 -5.96 19.65
N VAL A 76 0.16 -5.34 20.68
CA VAL A 76 -0.68 -4.13 20.52
C VAL A 76 0.17 -2.99 19.97
N ASP A 77 1.30 -2.70 20.61
CA ASP A 77 2.24 -1.67 20.16
C ASP A 77 2.78 -1.96 18.75
N ALA A 78 3.01 -3.23 18.42
CA ALA A 78 3.48 -3.63 17.10
C ALA A 78 2.46 -3.32 15.99
N ARG A 79 1.15 -3.45 16.26
CA ARG A 79 0.09 -3.08 15.29
C ARG A 79 0.17 -1.60 14.96
N GLU A 80 0.21 -0.75 15.98
CA GLU A 80 0.28 0.71 15.82
C GLU A 80 1.57 1.15 15.11
N GLN A 81 2.70 0.54 15.47
CA GLN A 81 4.00 0.85 14.85
C GLN A 81 4.03 0.45 13.37
N ILE A 82 3.53 -0.74 13.04
CA ILE A 82 3.47 -1.23 11.66
C ILE A 82 2.57 -0.33 10.82
N GLU A 83 1.38 0.00 11.32
CA GLU A 83 0.46 0.89 10.62
C GLU A 83 1.09 2.28 10.39
N SER A 84 1.64 2.89 11.45
CA SER A 84 2.28 4.21 11.36
C SER A 84 3.46 4.22 10.39
N GLN A 85 4.26 3.15 10.36
CA GLN A 85 5.36 3.02 9.40
C GLN A 85 4.84 2.82 7.98
N ALA A 86 3.79 2.03 7.80
CA ALA A 86 3.18 1.78 6.51
C ALA A 86 2.55 3.04 5.92
N ILE A 87 1.94 3.90 6.73
CA ILE A 87 1.43 5.22 6.30
C ILE A 87 2.56 6.06 5.70
N ARG A 88 3.72 6.12 6.38
CA ARG A 88 4.90 6.82 5.83
C ARG A 88 5.36 6.22 4.49
N MET A 89 5.37 4.89 4.38
CA MET A 89 5.67 4.22 3.11
C MET A 89 4.66 4.56 2.02
N GLY A 90 3.36 4.61 2.35
CA GLY A 90 2.29 4.98 1.44
C GLY A 90 2.46 6.40 0.90
N HIS A 91 2.83 7.36 1.75
CA HIS A 91 3.18 8.72 1.31
C HIS A 91 4.34 8.72 0.33
N THR A 92 5.43 8.00 0.64
CA THR A 92 6.57 7.91 -0.28
C THR A 92 6.19 7.29 -1.62
N LEU A 93 5.34 6.25 -1.63
CA LEU A 93 4.87 5.63 -2.87
C LEU A 93 3.99 6.58 -3.69
N GLN A 94 3.11 7.33 -3.03
CA GLN A 94 2.26 8.33 -3.67
C GLN A 94 3.08 9.48 -4.27
N GLU A 95 4.09 9.96 -3.53
CA GLU A 95 5.04 10.96 -4.03
C GLU A 95 5.77 10.44 -5.27
N MET A 96 6.32 9.23 -5.23
CA MET A 96 7.01 8.62 -6.38
C MET A 96 6.09 8.50 -7.61
N HIS A 97 4.83 8.06 -7.43
CA HIS A 97 3.87 7.99 -8.52
C HIS A 97 3.56 9.37 -9.11
N ASN A 98 3.37 10.37 -8.26
CA ASN A 98 3.11 11.74 -8.73
C ASN A 98 4.32 12.33 -9.49
N PHE A 99 5.55 12.01 -9.07
CA PHE A 99 6.75 12.41 -9.82
C PHE A 99 6.83 11.77 -11.20
N ASP A 100 6.44 10.50 -11.34
CA ASP A 100 6.43 9.80 -12.63
C ASP A 100 5.32 10.34 -13.56
N ASP A 101 4.15 10.72 -13.03
CA ASP A 101 3.08 11.36 -13.80
C ASP A 101 3.47 12.76 -14.31
N ASP A 102 4.14 13.56 -13.47
CA ASP A 102 4.58 14.93 -13.82
C ASP A 102 5.73 14.91 -14.86
N ALA A 103 6.64 13.94 -14.76
CA ALA A 103 7.69 13.72 -15.75
C ALA A 103 7.13 13.24 -17.11
N GLY A 104 6.00 12.51 -17.11
CA GLY A 104 5.29 12.11 -18.32
C GLY A 104 4.53 13.25 -19.00
N ALA A 105 4.02 14.21 -18.23
CA ALA A 105 3.27 15.37 -18.74
C ALA A 105 4.14 16.37 -19.51
N ASP A 106 5.41 16.53 -19.12
CA ASP A 106 6.35 17.43 -19.80
C ASP A 106 6.88 16.86 -21.13
N ALA A 107 6.80 15.54 -21.33
CA ALA A 107 7.25 14.87 -22.56
C ALA A 107 6.24 14.97 -23.72
N ASP A 108 4.94 15.21 -23.45
CA ASP A 108 3.88 15.21 -24.48
C ASP A 108 3.62 16.60 -25.08
N GLN A 109 4.07 17.69 -24.44
CA GLN A 109 3.89 19.05 -24.99
C GLN A 109 4.80 19.37 -26.19
N GLY A 110 5.75 18.51 -26.52
CA GLY A 110 6.65 18.68 -27.67
C GLY A 110 6.09 18.24 -29.03
N ALA A 111 5.00 17.46 -29.08
CA ALA A 111 4.58 16.76 -30.29
C ALA A 111 3.44 17.43 -31.10
N LEU A 112 2.74 18.43 -30.56
CA LEU A 112 1.56 19.03 -31.23
C LEU A 112 1.82 20.37 -31.94
N GLY A 113 3.08 20.80 -32.03
CA GLY A 113 3.47 22.10 -32.60
C GLY A 113 4.02 22.07 -34.03
N ARG A 114 3.42 21.35 -34.99
CA ARG A 114 3.78 21.54 -36.42
C ARG A 114 2.59 21.38 -37.37
N SER A 115 1.60 22.26 -37.24
CA SER A 115 0.71 22.57 -38.36
C SER A 115 1.43 23.54 -39.30
N SER A 116 2.12 22.99 -40.31
CA SER A 116 2.56 23.80 -41.46
C SER A 116 1.38 23.94 -42.40
N ASN A 117 0.59 25.00 -42.20
CA ASN A 117 -0.37 25.47 -43.17
C ASN A 117 0.39 26.27 -44.24
N SER A 118 0.54 25.72 -45.44
CA SER A 118 1.07 26.42 -46.61
C SER A 118 0.24 26.06 -47.85
N GLU A 119 -0.91 26.72 -48.01
CA GLU A 119 -1.58 26.97 -49.29
C GLU A 119 -1.67 28.50 -49.43
N GLU A 120 -0.80 29.07 -50.27
CA GLU A 120 -1.11 29.58 -51.62
C GLU A 120 -1.75 30.98 -51.62
N LYS A 121 -1.05 31.95 -52.22
CA LYS A 121 -1.72 32.96 -53.04
C LYS A 121 -0.82 33.55 -54.13
N ALA A 122 -1.31 33.42 -55.35
CA ALA A 122 -0.82 34.05 -56.56
C ALA A 122 -1.02 35.58 -56.58
N ALA A 123 -0.08 36.29 -57.20
CA ALA A 123 -0.30 37.41 -58.11
C ALA A 123 0.98 37.63 -58.94
#